data_AF-W2SSK0-F1
#
_entry.id   AF-W2SSK0-F1
#
_cell.length_a   1.000
_cell.length_b   1.000
_cell.length_c   1.000
_cell.angle_alpha   90.00
_cell.angle_beta   90.00
_cell.angle_gamma   90.00
#
_symmetry.space_group_name_H-M   'P 1'
#
loop_
_entity.id
_entity.type
_entity.pdbx_description
1 polymer ?
#
loop_
_entity_poly.entity_id
_entity_poly.type
_entity_poly.pdbx_seq_one_letter_code
_entity_poly.pdbx_strand_id
1 'polypeptide(L)'
;MKNKDVPIVINADRRSYFAQNYDAEGWKKIIKQLRENHEVYNPYTRNAIINDAFAAALIDRLDYEIVFDLLNYLSTEKLSYPEERERFPHR
;
A
#
# COMPACT_ATOMS: atom_id res chain seq x y z
N MET A 1 -7.10 -15.28 -19.56
CA MET A 1 -6.32 -15.73 -18.37
C MET A 1 -6.08 -14.50 -17.51
N LYS A 2 -6.45 -14.51 -16.22
CA LYS A 2 -6.12 -13.38 -15.32
C LYS A 2 -4.59 -13.33 -15.17
N ASN A 3 -3.99 -12.18 -15.45
CA ASN A 3 -2.55 -11.99 -15.33
C ASN A 3 -2.17 -12.17 -13.85
N LYS A 4 -1.39 -13.22 -13.54
CA LYS A 4 -1.12 -13.66 -12.16
C LYS A 4 -0.23 -12.68 -11.39
N ASP A 5 0.41 -11.75 -12.09
CA ASP A 5 1.38 -10.83 -11.53
C ASP A 5 0.78 -9.48 -11.08
N VAL A 6 -0.51 -9.25 -11.33
CA VAL A 6 -1.17 -7.98 -10.97
C VAL A 6 -1.57 -8.00 -9.49
N PRO A 7 -1.17 -7.00 -8.69
CA PRO A 7 -1.63 -6.89 -7.31
C PRO A 7 -3.12 -6.55 -7.24
N ILE A 8 -3.78 -7.03 -6.20
CA ILE A 8 -5.19 -6.70 -5.91
C ILE A 8 -5.23 -5.94 -4.58
N VAL A 9 -5.66 -4.68 -4.62
CA VAL A 9 -5.92 -3.86 -3.42
C VAL A 9 -7.43 -3.70 -3.27
N ILE A 10 -7.98 -4.18 -2.16
CA ILE A 10 -9.45 -4.31 -1.98
C ILE A 10 -10.03 -3.00 -1.45
N ASN A 11 -9.40 -2.41 -0.43
CA ASN A 11 -9.83 -1.15 0.20
C ASN A 11 -9.09 0.06 -0.41
N ALA A 12 -9.18 0.19 -1.74
CA ALA A 12 -8.65 1.37 -2.43
C ALA A 12 -9.34 2.66 -1.92
N ASP A 13 -8.58 3.75 -1.87
CA ASP A 13 -8.97 5.06 -1.33
C ASP A 13 -9.39 5.06 0.15
N ARG A 14 -9.25 3.94 0.86
CA ARG A 14 -9.62 3.77 2.27
C ARG A 14 -11.09 4.17 2.56
N ARG A 15 -12.02 3.77 1.68
CA ARG A 15 -13.46 4.13 1.80
C ARG A 15 -14.26 3.24 2.74
N SER A 16 -13.70 2.09 3.14
CA SER A 16 -14.37 1.11 4.00
C SER A 16 -13.66 0.95 5.35
N TYR A 17 -14.42 0.53 6.37
CA TYR A 17 -13.95 0.36 7.75
C TYR A 17 -13.48 -1.07 8.05
N PHE A 18 -12.67 -1.66 7.17
CA PHE A 18 -12.04 -2.96 7.40
C PHE A 18 -10.56 -2.91 7.04
N ALA A 19 -9.77 -3.74 7.73
CA ALA A 19 -8.38 -4.01 7.36
C ALA A 19 -8.36 -5.14 6.33
N GLN A 20 -7.65 -4.93 5.23
CA GLN A 20 -7.45 -5.97 4.21
C GLN A 20 -6.25 -6.84 4.57
N ASN A 21 -6.31 -8.12 4.26
CA ASN A 21 -5.16 -9.03 4.40
C ASN A 21 -5.02 -9.92 3.16
N TYR A 22 -3.80 -10.34 2.90
CA TYR A 22 -3.40 -11.18 1.78
C TYR A 22 -2.51 -12.31 2.29
N ASP A 23 -2.37 -13.36 1.48
CA ASP A 23 -1.26 -14.30 1.69
C ASP A 23 0.09 -13.63 1.37
N ALA A 24 1.18 -14.34 1.68
CA ALA A 24 2.53 -13.82 1.47
C ALA A 24 2.81 -13.43 0.01
N GLU A 25 2.23 -14.13 -0.97
CA GLU A 25 2.39 -13.78 -2.38
C GLU A 25 1.64 -12.50 -2.75
N GLY A 26 0.42 -12.31 -2.24
CA GLY A 26 -0.36 -11.10 -2.44
C GLY A 26 0.36 -9.86 -1.88
N TRP A 27 0.90 -9.98 -0.67
CA TRP A 27 1.73 -8.91 -0.09
C TRP A 27 2.97 -8.61 -0.93
N LYS A 28 3.70 -9.64 -1.38
CA LYS A 28 4.88 -9.45 -2.26
C LYS A 28 4.54 -8.72 -3.57
N LYS A 29 3.38 -9.00 -4.16
CA LYS A 29 2.92 -8.30 -5.38
C LYS A 29 2.60 -6.83 -5.11
N ILE A 30 1.97 -6.53 -3.98
CA ILE A 30 1.70 -5.14 -3.56
C ILE A 30 3.01 -4.40 -3.31
N ILE A 31 3.96 -5.00 -2.60
CA ILE A 31 5.28 -4.42 -2.32
C ILE A 31 6.04 -4.14 -3.62
N LYS A 32 6.04 -5.10 -4.55
CA LYS A 32 6.64 -4.92 -5.88
C LYS A 32 6.04 -3.72 -6.60
N GLN A 33 4.71 -3.61 -6.63
CA GLN A 33 4.03 -2.46 -7.24
C GLN A 33 4.42 -1.14 -6.59
N LEU A 34 4.48 -1.06 -5.26
CA LEU A 34 4.89 0.16 -4.55
C LEU A 34 6.34 0.57 -4.88
N ARG A 35 7.24 -0.39 -5.02
CA ARG A 35 8.63 -0.12 -5.41
C ARG A 35 8.77 0.32 -6.86
N GLU A 36 8.05 -0.32 -7.78
CA GLU A 36 8.12 -0.01 -9.22
C GLU A 36 7.41 1.30 -9.55
N ASN A 37 6.20 1.49 -9.03
CA ASN A 37 5.41 2.71 -9.17
C ASN A 37 4.34 2.77 -8.07
N HIS A 38 4.59 3.52 -7.01
CA HIS A 38 3.59 3.71 -5.95
C HIS A 38 2.47 4.69 -6.33
N GLU A 39 2.65 5.52 -7.37
CA GLU A 39 1.68 6.56 -7.75
C GLU A 39 0.40 6.01 -8.40
N VAL A 40 0.37 4.72 -8.80
CA VAL A 40 -0.90 4.05 -9.17
C VAL A 40 -1.88 3.93 -8.01
N TYR A 41 -1.40 3.95 -6.77
CA TYR A 41 -2.22 4.05 -5.58
C TYR A 41 -2.18 5.49 -5.09
N ASN A 42 -3.33 6.09 -4.77
CA ASN A 42 -3.32 7.41 -4.13
C ASN A 42 -2.72 7.33 -2.69
N PRO A 43 -2.35 8.47 -2.09
CA PRO A 43 -1.73 8.47 -0.76
C PRO A 43 -2.58 7.78 0.32
N TYR A 44 -3.91 7.89 0.24
CA TYR A 44 -4.84 7.23 1.17
C TYR A 44 -4.74 5.71 1.11
N THR A 45 -4.66 5.15 -0.10
CA THR A 45 -4.51 3.71 -0.34
C THR A 45 -3.15 3.21 0.18
N ARG A 46 -2.07 3.95 -0.08
CA ARG A 46 -0.72 3.58 0.40
C ARG A 46 -0.63 3.57 1.92
N ASN A 47 -1.22 4.58 2.56
CA ASN A 47 -1.34 4.62 4.01
C ASN A 47 -2.17 3.45 4.57
N ALA A 48 -3.29 3.08 3.91
CA ALA A 48 -4.09 1.93 4.31
C ALA A 48 -3.32 0.61 4.19
N ILE A 49 -2.56 0.42 3.10
CA ILE A 49 -1.70 -0.77 2.90
C ILE A 49 -0.70 -0.92 4.05
N ILE A 50 -0.01 0.15 4.44
CA ILE A 50 0.95 0.12 5.56
C ILE A 50 0.22 -0.22 6.87
N ASN A 51 -0.87 0.49 7.17
CA ASN A 51 -1.64 0.28 8.39
C ASN A 51 -2.13 -1.16 8.52
N ASP A 52 -2.67 -1.72 7.43
CA ASP A 52 -3.25 -3.05 7.42
C ASP A 52 -2.18 -4.14 7.50
N ALA A 53 -0.99 -3.93 6.92
CA ALA A 53 0.14 -4.83 7.08
C ALA A 53 0.59 -4.93 8.55
N PHE A 54 0.71 -3.80 9.25
CA PHE A 54 1.01 -3.79 10.68
C PHE A 54 -0.09 -4.45 11.51
N ALA A 55 -1.36 -4.16 11.20
CA ALA A 55 -2.49 -4.76 11.89
C ALA A 55 -2.51 -6.29 11.72
N ALA A 56 -2.19 -6.80 10.53
CA ALA A 56 -2.09 -8.23 10.26
C ALA A 56 -0.91 -8.87 11.00
N ALA A 57 0.25 -8.23 11.03
CA ALA A 57 1.43 -8.75 11.74
C ALA A 57 1.23 -8.79 13.26
N LEU A 58 0.53 -7.80 13.82
CA LEU A 58 0.21 -7.73 15.25
C LEU A 58 -0.60 -8.95 15.75
N ILE A 59 -1.35 -9.59 14.86
CA ILE A 59 -2.20 -10.76 15.18
C ILE A 59 -1.67 -12.06 14.55
N ASP A 60 -0.37 -12.13 14.25
CA ASP A 60 0.32 -13.29 13.66
C ASP A 60 -0.28 -13.76 12.32
N ARG A 61 -0.86 -12.83 11.54
CA ARG A 61 -1.42 -13.11 10.19
C ARG A 61 -0.47 -12.69 9.06
N LEU A 62 0.65 -12.07 9.40
CA LEU A 62 1.70 -11.66 8.46
C LEU A 62 3.05 -11.64 9.17
N ASP A 63 4.09 -12.19 8.55
CA ASP A 63 5.44 -12.12 9.10
C ASP A 63 5.97 -10.69 9.06
N TYR A 64 6.59 -10.24 10.16
CA TYR A 64 7.21 -8.92 10.21
C TYR A 64 8.31 -8.71 9.16
N GLU A 65 8.94 -9.78 8.66
CA GLU A 65 9.86 -9.68 7.53
C GLU A 65 9.19 -9.08 6.28
N ILE A 66 7.93 -9.43 6.01
CA ILE A 66 7.17 -8.88 4.88
C ILE A 66 6.78 -7.41 5.16
N VAL A 67 6.47 -7.07 6.41
CA VAL A 67 6.21 -5.68 6.82
C VAL A 67 7.46 -4.82 6.65
N PHE A 68 8.63 -5.31 7.04
CA PHE A 68 9.89 -4.57 6.86
C PHE A 68 10.27 -4.47 5.39
N ASP A 69 10.03 -5.51 4.59
CA ASP A 69 10.20 -5.46 3.14
C ASP A 69 9.28 -4.40 2.49
N LEU A 70 8.04 -4.29 2.98
CA LEU A 70 7.14 -3.20 2.61
C LEU A 70 7.77 -1.84 2.94
N LEU A 71 8.18 -1.59 4.19
CA LEU A 71 8.70 -0.27 4.60
C LEU A 71 9.89 0.24 3.77
N ASN A 72 10.68 -0.65 3.16
CA ASN A 72 11.77 -0.23 2.26
C ASN A 72 11.31 0.66 1.10
N TYR A 73 10.05 0.53 0.66
CA TYR A 73 9.49 1.39 -0.39
C TYR A 73 9.40 2.87 0.05
N LEU A 74 9.29 3.16 1.36
CA LEU A 74 9.15 4.53 1.87
C LEU A 74 10.32 5.44 1.49
N SER A 75 11.49 4.87 1.19
CA SER A 75 12.65 5.61 0.68
C SER A 75 12.38 6.37 -0.62
N THR A 76 11.41 5.93 -1.43
CA THR A 76 11.03 6.55 -2.71
C THR A 76 9.66 7.21 -2.68
N GLU A 77 8.95 7.15 -1.55
CA GLU A 77 7.59 7.67 -1.38
C GLU A 77 7.52 9.20 -1.57
N LYS A 78 6.46 9.65 -2.26
CA LYS A 78 6.15 11.07 -2.45
C LYS A 78 4.70 11.32 -2.05
N LEU A 79 4.53 12.06 -0.97
CA LEU A 79 3.22 12.54 -0.57
C LEU A 79 2.75 13.63 -1.52
N SER A 80 1.67 13.33 -2.22
CA SER A 80 1.07 14.24 -3.17
C SER A 80 -0.43 14.00 -3.15
N TYR A 81 -1.12 14.82 -2.37
CA TYR A 81 -2.58 14.82 -2.32
C TYR A 81 -3.11 15.72 -3.46
N PRO A 82 -4.01 15.23 -4.32
CA PRO A 82 -4.59 16.04 -5.40
C PRO A 82 -5.14 17.38 -4.90
N GLU A 83 -5.85 17.35 -3.77
CA GLU A 83 -6.41 18.52 -3.09
C GLU A 83 -5.35 19.49 -2.54
N GLU A 84 -4.16 19.01 -2.17
CA GLU A 84 -3.07 19.88 -1.71
C GLU A 84 -2.39 20.58 -2.88
N ARG A 85 -2.32 19.96 -4.06
CA ARG A 85 -1.81 20.60 -5.28
C ARG A 85 -2.69 21.77 -5.72
N GLU A 86 -4.01 21.64 -5.59
CA GLU A 86 -4.96 22.74 -5.86
C GLU A 86 -4.92 23.80 -4.77
N ARG A 87 -4.81 23.39 -3.50
CA ARG A 87 -4.79 24.32 -2.35
C ARG A 87 -3.48 25.12 -2.27
N PHE A 88 -2.36 24.55 -2.70
CA PHE A 88 -1.03 25.14 -2.59
C PHE A 88 -0.20 24.90 -3.88
N PRO A 89 -0.51 25.60 -4.99
CA PRO A 89 0.07 25.33 -6.31
C PRO A 89 1.56 25.67 -6.47
N HIS A 90 2.23 26.16 -5.42
CA HIS A 90 3.62 26.63 -5.44
C HIS A 90 4.51 26.00 -4.36
N ARG A 91 4.06 24.91 -3.72
CA ARG A 91 4.88 24.10 -2.81
C ARG A 91 5.52 22.92 -3.53
#